data_AF-A0A411YAJ7-F1
#
_entry.id   AF-A0A411YAJ7-F1
#
_cell.length_a   1.000
_cell.length_b   1.000
_cell.length_c   1.000
_cell.angle_alpha   90.00
_cell.angle_beta   90.00
_cell.angle_gamma   90.00
#
_symmetry.space_group_name_H-M   'P 1'
#
loop_
_entity.id
_entity.type
_entity.pdbx_description
1 polymer ?
#
loop_
_entity_poly.entity_id
_entity_poly.type
_entity_poly.pdbx_seq_one_letter_code
_entity_poly.pdbx_strand_id
1 'polypeptide(L)' 'MTETARRHFRVLTRTRGGSAGGTMYDVQLQAQDTGNLLWAQTFSHQAEAEAYEATVTGDLETLDDATFRRKYGVPTHH' A
#
# COMPACT_ATOMS: atom_id res chain seq x y z
N MET A 1 -24.28 0.28 5.12
CA MET A 1 -23.19 0.15 4.14
C MET A 1 -21.90 0.17 4.92
N THR A 2 -21.15 -0.91 4.93
CA THR A 2 -19.83 -0.96 5.58
C THR A 2 -18.87 -0.08 4.80
N GLU A 3 -18.20 0.84 5.48
CA GLU A 3 -17.20 1.69 4.85
C GLU A 3 -15.97 0.84 4.50
N THR A 4 -15.52 0.92 3.25
CA THR A 4 -14.35 0.19 2.79
C THR A 4 -13.08 0.91 3.21
N ALA A 5 -11.98 0.16 3.26
CA ALA A 5 -10.67 0.67 3.65
C ALA A 5 -10.19 1.84 2.75
N ARG A 6 -10.70 1.93 1.52
CA ARG A 6 -10.45 3.05 0.57
C ARG A 6 -10.82 4.44 1.09
N ARG A 7 -11.60 4.59 2.18
CA ARG A 7 -11.82 5.92 2.79
C ARG A 7 -10.66 6.40 3.67
N HIS A 8 -9.86 5.48 4.18
CA HIS A 8 -8.83 5.75 5.17
C HIS A 8 -7.41 5.61 4.61
N PHE A 9 -7.24 4.87 3.51
CA PHE A 9 -5.93 4.57 2.97
C PHE A 9 -5.86 4.77 1.47
N ARG A 10 -4.63 5.02 1.00
CA ARG A 10 -4.27 5.03 -0.41
C ARG A 10 -3.00 4.22 -0.66
N VAL A 11 -2.89 3.65 -1.84
CA VAL A 11 -1.68 2.98 -2.33
C VAL A 11 -0.99 3.88 -3.36
N LEU A 12 0.35 3.92 -3.31
CA LEU A 12 1.19 4.64 -4.27
C LEU A 12 2.43 3.81 -4.59
N THR A 13 2.82 3.75 -5.85
CA THR A 13 4.10 3.14 -6.26
C THR A 13 5.12 4.23 -6.53
N ARG A 14 6.29 4.14 -5.90
CA ARG A 14 7.42 5.06 -6.12
C ARG A 14 8.61 4.34 -6.72
N THR A 15 9.21 4.96 -7.73
CA THR A 15 10.45 4.46 -8.34
C THR A 15 11.65 5.19 -7.72
N ARG A 16 12.68 4.44 -7.33
CA ARG A 16 13.93 5.00 -6.79
C ARG A 16 15.16 4.31 -7.37
N GLY A 17 16.29 5.03 -7.38
CA GLY A 17 17.59 4.45 -7.68
C GLY A 17 18.03 3.50 -6.56
N GLY A 18 18.46 2.29 -6.95
CA GLY A 18 19.08 1.29 -6.09
C GLY A 18 20.60 1.47 -6.00
N SER A 19 21.21 0.95 -4.93
CA SER A 19 22.63 1.15 -4.59
C SER A 19 23.64 0.57 -5.61
N ALA A 20 23.18 -0.20 -6.61
CA ALA A 20 24.01 -0.79 -7.66
C ALA A 20 23.62 -0.32 -9.08
N GLY A 21 22.95 0.82 -9.22
CA GLY A 21 22.47 1.32 -10.51
C GLY A 21 21.20 0.63 -11.04
N GLY A 22 20.60 -0.26 -10.25
CA GLY A 22 19.30 -0.87 -10.54
C GLY A 22 18.13 0.04 -10.14
N THR A 23 16.96 -0.22 -10.70
CA THR A 23 15.71 0.47 -10.34
C THR A 23 14.97 -0.33 -9.27
N MET A 24 14.48 0.34 -8.24
CA MET A 24 13.62 -0.26 -7.21
C MET A 24 12.25 0.40 -7.23
N TYR A 25 11.23 -0.39 -6.92
CA TYR A 25 9.83 0.01 -6.91
C TYR A 25 9.26 -0.21 -5.51
N ASP A 26 8.86 0.87 -4.84
CA ASP A 26 8.27 0.84 -3.51
C ASP A 26 6.75 1.01 -3.62
N VAL A 27 6.00 -0.05 -3.32
CA VAL A 27 4.54 0.05 -3.12
C VAL A 27 4.28 0.49 -1.70
N GLN A 28 3.66 1.65 -1.53
CA GLN A 28 3.48 2.34 -0.26
C GLN A 28 2.01 2.39 0.12
N LEU A 29 1.71 2.06 1.37
CA LEU A 29 0.42 2.39 1.97
C LEU A 29 0.54 3.66 2.79
N GLN A 30 -0.35 4.61 2.53
CA GLN A 30 -0.42 5.86 3.26
C GLN A 30 -1.79 6.08 3.86
N ALA A 31 -1.84 6.73 5.01
CA ALA A 31 -3.08 7.28 5.54
C ALA A 31 -3.59 8.37 4.58
N GLN A 32 -4.87 8.29 4.21
CA GLN A 32 -5.46 9.18 3.21
C GLN A 32 -5.54 10.63 3.70
N ASP A 33 -5.86 10.82 4.99
CA ASP A 33 -6.05 12.14 5.59
C ASP A 33 -4.73 12.91 5.77
N THR A 34 -3.69 12.24 6.27
CA THR A 34 -2.40 12.87 6.60
C THR A 34 -1.33 12.68 5.55
N GLY A 35 -1.47 11.69 4.67
CA GLY A 35 -0.40 11.25 3.77
C GLY A 35 0.75 10.52 4.48
N ASN A 36 0.64 10.22 5.78
CA ASN A 36 1.67 9.51 6.53
C ASN A 36 1.90 8.11 5.96
N LEU A 37 3.18 7.75 5.78
CA LEU A 37 3.58 6.41 5.38
C LEU A 37 3.32 5.43 6.52
N LEU A 38 2.49 4.42 6.27
CA LEU A 38 2.18 3.36 7.23
C LEU A 38 3.13 2.17 7.03
N TRP A 39 3.33 1.76 5.78
CA TRP A 39 4.32 0.75 5.40
C TRP A 39 4.70 0.90 3.92
N ALA A 40 5.81 0.28 3.54
CA ALA A 40 6.25 0.15 2.15
C ALA A 40 6.80 -1.26 1.89
N GLN A 41 6.53 -1.80 0.70
CA GLN A 41 7.12 -3.04 0.19
C GLN A 41 7.95 -2.72 -1.05
N THR A 42 9.23 -3.08 -1.01
CA THR A 42 10.17 -2.83 -2.11
C THR A 42 10.27 -4.05 -3.03
N PHE A 43 10.32 -3.80 -4.33
CA PHE A 43 10.51 -4.78 -5.40
C PHE A 43 11.65 -4.35 -6.33
N SER A 44 12.36 -5.32 -6.90
CA SER A 44 13.40 -5.07 -7.90
C SER A 44 12.87 -5.12 -9.34
N HIS A 45 11.63 -5.56 -9.56
CA HIS A 45 10.99 -5.59 -10.87
C HIS A 45 9.67 -4.82 -10.86
N GLN A 46 9.42 -4.09 -11.95
CA GLN A 46 8.22 -3.28 -12.09
C GLN A 46 6.95 -4.11 -12.08
N ALA A 47 6.93 -5.20 -12.85
CA ALA A 47 5.74 -6.05 -13.00
C ALA A 47 5.29 -6.66 -11.65
N GLU A 48 6.24 -7.00 -10.77
CA GLU A 48 5.92 -7.50 -9.42
C GLU A 48 5.30 -6.40 -8.56
N ALA A 49 5.83 -5.18 -8.63
CA ALA A 49 5.27 -4.03 -7.93
C ALA A 49 3.87 -3.67 -8.43
N GLU A 50 3.65 -3.68 -9.74
CA GLU A 50 2.34 -3.40 -10.36
C GLU A 50 1.30 -4.45 -9.98
N ALA A 51 1.65 -5.74 -10.01
CA ALA A 51 0.74 -6.82 -9.60
C ALA A 51 0.38 -6.74 -8.10
N TYR A 52 1.36 -6.39 -7.26
CA TYR A 52 1.14 -6.21 -5.83
C TYR A 52 0.30 -4.97 -5.54
N GLU A 53 0.58 -3.84 -6.20
CA GLU A 53 -0.24 -2.61 -6.10
C GLU A 53 -1.70 -2.88 -6.47
N ALA A 54 -1.96 -3.54 -7.60
CA ALA A 54 -3.31 -3.90 -8.01
C ALA A 54 -4.04 -4.78 -6.98
N THR A 55 -3.31 -5.69 -6.32
CA THR A 55 -3.85 -6.53 -5.24
C THR A 55 -4.27 -5.68 -4.04
N VAL A 56 -3.39 -4.80 -3.55
CA VAL A 56 -3.67 -3.94 -2.40
C VAL A 56 -4.80 -2.95 -2.72
N THR A 57 -4.81 -2.39 -3.93
CA THR A 57 -5.89 -1.50 -4.39
C THR A 57 -7.23 -2.23 -4.45
N GLY A 58 -7.28 -3.46 -4.98
CA GLY A 58 -8.50 -4.27 -4.96
C GLY A 58 -8.98 -4.60 -3.55
N ASP A 59 -8.06 -4.87 -2.63
CA ASP A 59 -8.39 -5.08 -1.21
C ASP A 59 -8.92 -3.79 -0.54
N LEU A 60 -8.43 -2.61 -0.90
CA LEU A 60 -8.99 -1.34 -0.40
C LEU A 60 -10.45 -1.14 -0.83
N GLU A 61 -10.80 -1.60 -2.02
CA GLU A 61 -12.14 -1.47 -2.58
C GLU A 61 -13.13 -2.51 -2.04
N THR A 62 -12.63 -3.66 -1.59
CA THR A 62 -13.47 -4.82 -1.25
C THR A 62 -13.52 -5.13 0.25
N LEU A 63 -12.44 -4.82 0.99
CA LEU A 63 -12.36 -5.10 2.42
C LEU A 63 -12.83 -3.91 3.25
N ASP A 64 -13.45 -4.21 4.40
CA ASP A 64 -13.63 -3.23 5.45
C ASP A 64 -12.29 -2.86 6.10
N ASP A 65 -12.27 -1.73 6.80
CA ASP A 65 -11.08 -1.20 7.46
C ASP A 65 -10.40 -2.21 8.40
N ALA A 66 -11.15 -2.92 9.24
CA ALA A 66 -10.57 -3.82 10.25
C ALA A 66 -9.93 -5.04 9.58
N THR A 67 -10.59 -5.62 8.58
CA THR A 67 -10.06 -6.75 7.80
C THR A 67 -8.80 -6.34 7.03
N PHE A 68 -8.82 -5.17 6.38
CA PHE A 68 -7.67 -4.64 5.66
C PHE A 68 -6.48 -4.41 6.61
N ARG A 69 -6.70 -3.76 7.74
CA ARG A 69 -5.66 -3.51 8.75
C ARG A 69 -5.02 -4.79 9.25
N ARG A 70 -5.82 -5.82 9.53
CA ARG A 70 -5.33 -7.13 9.97
C ARG A 70 -4.50 -7.82 8.88
N LYS A 71 -4.92 -7.76 7.62
CA LYS A 71 -4.22 -8.39 6.49
C LYS A 71 -2.84 -7.76 6.26
N TYR A 72 -2.74 -6.43 6.37
CA TYR A 72 -1.53 -5.66 6.07
C TYR A 72 -0.73 -5.20 7.30
N GLY A 73 -1.11 -5.65 8.51
CA GLY A 73 -0.40 -5.30 9.75
C GLY A 73 -0.45 -3.80 10.08
N VAL A 74 -1.50 -3.10 9.65
CA VAL A 74 -1.65 -1.66 9.93
C VAL A 74 -2.22 -1.50 11.35
N PRO A 75 -1.54 -0.75 12.25
CA PRO A 75 -2.01 -0.57 13.61
C PRO A 75 -3.30 0.25 13.65
N THR A 76 -4.25 -0.18 14.49
CA THR A 76 -5.40 0.63 14.90
C THR A 76 -4.90 1.64 15.92
N HIS A 77 -4.74 2.91 15.55
CA HIS A 77 -4.61 3.97 16.55
C HIS A 77 -5.93 4.05 17.33
N HIS A 78 -5.82 3.89 18.65
CA HIS A 78 -6.92 3.92 19.61
C HIS A 78 -6.95 5.26 20.33
#